data_AF-A0A6L8GET4-F1
#
_entry.id   AF-A0A6L8GET4-F1
#
_cell.length_a   1.000
_cell.length_b   1.000
_cell.length_c   1.000
_cell.angle_alpha   90.00
_cell.angle_beta   90.00
_cell.angle_gamma   90.00
#
_symmetry.space_group_name_H-M   'P 1'
#
loop_
_entity.id
_entity.type
_entity.pdbx_description
1 polymer ?
#
loop_
_entity_poly.entity_id
_entity_poly.type
_entity_poly.pdbx_seq_one_letter_code
_entity_poly.pdbx_strand_id
1 'polypeptide(L)'
;CEFFIGQGCKVGLGGHLMGQKVTDQVAEMRSLPAGIDQRSPARHPDWLGPDDLALKIQEIREATDWQIPIQLKLGAARVYDDVRMAVKCDPDSIYIDGMEGGTGAGPHLATEDTGVPGMAAIRQARKAIDDLGKRGEISLVYAGGIRNGADVAKAVALGADGIALGHSVMMALNCNKDIPEANFPEEIGAEPGYCYHCHSGRCPVGVATQDPVLRSRLDPDEAAERVYNFLHTLTIEAQLFARACGKTHLHSLEPEDLAALTMEASAMAGVPLAGTNHTVGIDDYHHL
;
A
#
# COMPACT_ATOMS: atom_id res chain seq x y z
N CYS A 1 12.83 -4.94 7.97
CA CYS A 1 12.64 -6.14 7.14
C CYS A 1 11.13 -6.31 6.94
N GLU A 2 10.68 -6.66 5.73
CA GLU A 2 9.27 -6.90 5.43
C GLU A 2 9.08 -8.36 4.99
N PHE A 3 8.18 -9.08 5.65
CA PHE A 3 7.64 -10.34 5.15
C PHE A 3 6.42 -10.05 4.29
N PHE A 4 6.58 -10.22 2.98
CA PHE A 4 5.53 -10.02 2.01
C PHE A 4 4.59 -11.22 1.97
N ILE A 5 3.36 -11.07 2.47
CA ILE A 5 2.33 -12.12 2.45
C ILE A 5 1.35 -11.88 1.30
N GLY A 6 1.04 -10.62 1.01
CA GLY A 6 0.21 -10.26 -0.13
C GLY A 6 0.23 -8.76 -0.45
N GLN A 7 -0.40 -8.39 -1.55
CA GLN A 7 -0.62 -7.00 -1.96
C GLN A 7 -2.06 -6.81 -2.40
N GLY A 8 -2.57 -5.58 -2.29
CA GLY A 8 -3.97 -5.26 -2.56
C GLY A 8 -4.42 -5.57 -3.98
N CYS A 9 -3.60 -5.25 -4.97
CA CYS A 9 -3.92 -5.43 -6.41
C CYS A 9 -4.16 -6.88 -6.86
N LYS A 10 -3.70 -7.87 -6.08
CA LYS A 10 -3.77 -9.29 -6.48
C LYS A 10 -3.64 -10.17 -5.26
N VAL A 11 -4.59 -10.02 -4.34
CA VAL A 11 -4.56 -10.75 -3.07
C VAL A 11 -4.59 -12.26 -3.34
N GLY A 12 -3.72 -13.01 -2.64
CA GLY A 12 -3.59 -14.45 -2.84
C GLY A 12 -2.77 -14.88 -4.06
N LEU A 13 -2.10 -13.94 -4.76
CA LEU A 13 -1.20 -14.24 -5.88
C LEU A 13 0.23 -13.74 -5.61
N GLY A 14 1.19 -14.36 -6.29
CA GLY A 14 2.61 -13.98 -6.22
C GLY A 14 3.02 -12.82 -7.13
N GLY A 15 4.26 -12.37 -6.94
CA GLY A 15 4.93 -11.40 -7.79
C GLY A 15 4.99 -11.84 -9.26
N HIS A 16 4.89 -10.85 -10.16
CA HIS A 16 5.00 -11.05 -11.60
C HIS A 16 6.03 -10.07 -12.15
N LEU A 17 7.05 -10.58 -12.85
CA LEU A 17 8.01 -9.77 -13.59
C LEU A 17 8.15 -10.36 -14.99
N MET A 18 7.74 -9.59 -16.00
CA MET A 18 7.75 -10.07 -17.39
C MET A 18 9.18 -10.18 -17.92
N GLY A 19 9.45 -11.17 -18.77
CA GLY A 19 10.78 -11.52 -19.27
C GLY A 19 11.48 -10.37 -19.98
N GLN A 20 10.72 -9.52 -20.67
CA GLN A 20 11.22 -8.28 -21.27
C GLN A 20 11.82 -7.27 -20.27
N LYS A 21 11.56 -7.44 -18.97
CA LYS A 21 12.14 -6.65 -17.87
C LYS A 21 13.19 -7.44 -17.08
N VAL A 22 13.50 -8.67 -17.47
CA VAL A 22 14.55 -9.51 -16.88
C VAL A 22 15.80 -9.37 -17.76
N THR A 23 16.45 -8.22 -17.65
CA THR A 23 17.76 -7.98 -18.26
C THR A 23 18.83 -8.85 -17.62
N ASP A 24 20.02 -8.93 -18.22
CA ASP A 24 21.15 -9.68 -17.64
C ASP A 24 21.49 -9.21 -16.22
N GLN A 25 21.41 -7.90 -15.96
CA GLN A 25 21.58 -7.34 -14.62
C GLN A 25 20.54 -7.88 -13.63
N VAL A 26 19.25 -7.90 -14.02
CA VAL A 26 18.16 -8.40 -13.16
C VAL A 26 18.27 -9.91 -12.96
N ALA A 27 18.64 -10.64 -14.01
CA ALA A 27 18.90 -12.07 -14.00
C ALA A 27 20.02 -12.41 -13.00
N GLU A 28 21.14 -11.70 -13.05
CA GLU A 28 22.26 -11.85 -12.13
C GLU A 28 21.84 -11.57 -10.67
N MET A 29 21.18 -10.45 -10.42
CA MET A 29 20.70 -10.07 -9.07
C MET A 29 19.77 -11.11 -8.44
N ARG A 30 19.00 -11.82 -9.27
CA ARG A 30 17.97 -12.76 -8.80
C ARG A 30 18.36 -14.23 -8.96
N SER A 31 19.53 -14.52 -9.54
CA SER A 31 19.93 -15.88 -9.92
C SER A 31 18.89 -16.58 -10.82
N LEU A 32 18.40 -15.86 -11.84
CA LEU A 32 17.36 -16.31 -12.77
C LEU A 32 17.85 -16.21 -14.22
N PRO A 33 17.28 -16.99 -15.15
CA PRO A 33 17.58 -16.83 -16.58
C PRO A 33 17.04 -15.50 -17.14
N ALA A 34 17.86 -14.80 -17.92
CA ALA A 34 17.48 -13.56 -18.61
C ALA A 34 16.36 -13.81 -19.64
N GLY A 35 15.49 -12.82 -19.82
CA GLY A 35 14.41 -12.86 -20.81
C GLY A 35 13.22 -13.76 -20.46
N ILE A 36 13.22 -14.46 -19.32
CA ILE A 36 12.15 -15.39 -18.93
C ILE A 36 11.21 -14.74 -17.91
N ASP A 37 9.90 -14.83 -18.17
CA ASP A 37 8.85 -14.44 -17.24
C ASP A 37 9.03 -15.08 -15.86
N GLN A 38 8.99 -14.26 -14.82
CA GLN A 38 9.09 -14.70 -13.44
C GLN A 38 7.74 -14.57 -12.76
N ARG A 39 7.19 -15.72 -12.36
CA ARG A 39 5.95 -15.84 -11.60
C ARG A 39 6.28 -16.46 -10.26
N SER A 40 6.21 -15.66 -9.22
CA SER A 40 6.47 -16.15 -7.86
C SER A 40 5.30 -17.03 -7.40
N PRO A 41 5.55 -18.05 -6.56
CA PRO A 41 4.49 -18.80 -5.91
C PRO A 41 3.53 -17.88 -5.14
N ALA A 42 2.27 -18.31 -5.01
CA ALA A 42 1.25 -17.59 -4.24
C ALA A 42 1.45 -17.70 -2.71
N ARG A 43 2.27 -18.65 -2.27
CA ARG A 43 2.60 -18.89 -0.87
C ARG A 43 4.10 -19.05 -0.71
N HIS A 44 4.59 -18.69 0.46
CA HIS A 44 5.96 -19.00 0.84
C HIS A 44 6.10 -20.51 1.07
N PRO A 45 7.17 -21.14 0.54
CA PRO A 45 7.37 -22.59 0.69
C PRO A 45 7.95 -22.97 2.06
N ASP A 46 8.52 -22.01 2.78
CA ASP A 46 9.23 -22.19 4.05
C ASP A 46 8.36 -22.00 5.30
N TRP A 47 7.14 -21.49 5.16
CA TRP A 47 6.16 -21.41 6.25
C TRP A 47 4.73 -21.61 5.72
N LEU A 48 3.91 -22.39 6.43
CA LEU A 48 2.54 -22.74 6.01
C LEU A 48 1.46 -22.01 6.82
N GLY A 49 1.82 -21.50 7.99
CA GLY A 49 0.91 -20.84 8.91
C GLY A 49 1.61 -19.88 9.86
N PRO A 50 0.87 -19.28 10.80
CA PRO A 50 1.38 -18.26 11.71
C PRO A 50 2.45 -18.82 12.66
N ASP A 51 2.36 -20.08 13.07
CA ASP A 51 3.34 -20.69 13.98
C ASP A 51 4.71 -20.83 13.30
N ASP A 52 4.74 -21.30 12.04
CA ASP A 52 5.95 -21.36 11.23
C ASP A 52 6.50 -19.95 10.94
N LEU A 53 5.61 -18.99 10.64
CA LEU A 53 5.99 -17.60 10.39
C LEU A 53 6.61 -16.95 11.63
N ALA A 54 6.10 -17.22 12.83
CA ALA A 54 6.66 -16.72 14.08
C ALA A 54 8.10 -17.21 14.30
N LEU A 55 8.37 -18.49 14.03
CA LEU A 55 9.73 -19.04 14.06
C LEU A 55 10.61 -18.33 13.02
N LYS A 56 10.09 -18.09 11.82
CA LYS A 56 10.84 -17.40 10.77
C LYS A 56 11.19 -15.95 11.13
N ILE A 57 10.27 -15.26 11.77
CA ILE A 57 10.50 -13.90 12.30
C ILE A 57 11.59 -13.94 13.37
N GLN A 58 11.56 -14.92 14.27
CA GLN A 58 12.59 -15.09 15.29
C GLN A 58 13.97 -15.34 14.67
N GLU A 59 14.07 -16.22 13.65
CA GLU A 59 15.32 -16.45 12.91
C GLU A 59 15.89 -15.15 12.34
N ILE A 60 15.06 -14.30 11.72
CA ILE A 60 15.50 -13.02 11.16
C ILE A 60 15.89 -12.02 12.25
N ARG A 61 15.16 -11.99 13.36
CA ARG A 61 15.51 -11.12 14.50
C ARG A 61 16.86 -11.51 15.09
N GLU A 62 17.14 -12.81 15.26
CA GLU A 62 18.45 -13.30 15.68
C GLU A 62 19.55 -12.98 14.65
N ALA A 63 19.28 -13.19 13.36
CA ALA A 63 20.24 -12.89 12.29
C ALA A 63 20.57 -11.39 12.17
N THR A 64 19.70 -10.52 12.66
CA THR A 64 19.86 -9.06 12.62
C THR A 64 20.20 -8.46 13.98
N ASP A 65 20.50 -9.29 14.98
CA ASP A 65 20.79 -8.89 16.36
C ASP A 65 19.71 -7.95 16.93
N TRP A 66 18.45 -8.19 16.55
CA TRP A 66 17.29 -7.39 16.96
C TRP A 66 17.33 -5.90 16.57
N GLN A 67 18.22 -5.50 15.67
CA GLN A 67 18.39 -4.10 15.28
C GLN A 67 17.42 -3.65 14.19
N ILE A 68 16.84 -4.59 13.45
CA ILE A 68 15.99 -4.31 12.30
C ILE A 68 14.53 -4.62 12.64
N PRO A 69 13.60 -3.65 12.52
CA PRO A 69 12.19 -3.91 12.77
C PRO A 69 11.59 -4.84 11.71
N ILE A 70 10.64 -5.67 12.11
CA ILE A 70 9.93 -6.65 11.30
C ILE A 70 8.52 -6.15 10.99
N GLN A 71 8.17 -6.12 9.71
CA GLN A 71 6.84 -5.78 9.21
C GLN A 71 6.21 -6.98 8.51
N LEU A 72 4.92 -7.23 8.74
CA LEU A 72 4.13 -8.19 7.96
C LEU A 72 3.23 -7.44 6.99
N LYS A 73 3.41 -7.65 5.69
CA LYS A 73 2.59 -7.01 4.65
C LYS A 73 1.52 -7.94 4.13
N LEU A 74 0.26 -7.58 4.39
CA LEU A 74 -0.94 -8.33 4.04
C LEU A 74 -1.72 -7.58 2.95
N GLY A 75 -2.17 -8.31 1.93
CA GLY A 75 -3.24 -7.82 1.05
C GLY A 75 -4.58 -7.94 1.76
N ALA A 76 -5.43 -6.92 1.66
CA ALA A 76 -6.69 -6.89 2.38
C ALA A 76 -7.67 -7.95 1.85
N ALA A 77 -7.89 -9.03 2.60
CA ALA A 77 -8.91 -10.05 2.31
C ALA A 77 -9.80 -10.28 3.54
N ARG A 78 -9.48 -11.26 4.40
CA ARG A 78 -10.22 -11.47 5.66
C ARG A 78 -9.54 -10.68 6.77
N VAL A 79 -9.54 -9.36 6.60
CA VAL A 79 -8.62 -8.45 7.29
C VAL A 79 -8.61 -8.66 8.81
N TYR A 80 -9.78 -8.75 9.44
CA TYR A 80 -9.84 -8.99 10.89
C TYR A 80 -9.12 -10.28 11.32
N ASP A 81 -9.41 -11.41 10.67
CA ASP A 81 -8.83 -12.71 11.01
C ASP A 81 -7.35 -12.79 10.65
N ASP A 82 -6.98 -12.32 9.46
CA ASP A 82 -5.62 -12.34 8.94
C ASP A 82 -4.69 -11.48 9.84
N VAL A 83 -5.17 -10.32 10.30
CA VAL A 83 -4.44 -9.46 11.24
C VAL A 83 -4.32 -10.10 12.62
N ARG A 84 -5.37 -10.76 13.14
CA ARG A 84 -5.26 -11.49 14.41
C ARG A 84 -4.22 -12.60 14.36
N MET A 85 -4.10 -13.28 13.22
CA MET A 85 -3.05 -14.28 13.02
C MET A 85 -1.66 -13.63 12.93
N ALA A 86 -1.54 -12.51 12.22
CA ALA A 86 -0.29 -11.75 12.11
C ALA A 86 0.19 -11.22 13.47
N VAL A 87 -0.71 -10.72 14.32
CA VAL A 87 -0.39 -10.24 15.67
C VAL A 87 0.25 -11.34 16.53
N LYS A 88 -0.18 -12.61 16.39
CA LYS A 88 0.42 -13.74 17.12
C LYS A 88 1.88 -14.00 16.74
N CYS A 89 2.32 -13.51 15.59
CA CYS A 89 3.69 -13.63 15.11
C CYS A 89 4.61 -12.54 15.70
N ASP A 90 4.07 -11.64 16.53
CA ASP A 90 4.79 -10.55 17.22
C ASP A 90 5.68 -9.65 16.32
N PRO A 91 5.13 -9.12 15.21
CA PRO A 91 5.85 -8.15 14.38
C PRO A 91 5.86 -6.76 15.01
N ASP A 92 6.80 -5.91 14.60
CA ASP A 92 6.85 -4.51 15.04
C ASP A 92 5.79 -3.65 14.31
N SER A 93 5.39 -4.05 13.11
CA SER A 93 4.28 -3.43 12.39
C SER A 93 3.52 -4.40 11.48
N ILE A 94 2.26 -4.09 11.24
CA ILE A 94 1.41 -4.77 10.26
C ILE A 94 1.06 -3.76 9.18
N TYR A 95 1.37 -4.12 7.94
CA TYR A 95 1.06 -3.34 6.75
C TYR A 95 -0.17 -3.93 6.07
N ILE A 96 -1.22 -3.13 5.94
CA ILE A 96 -2.45 -3.49 5.22
C ILE A 96 -2.52 -2.74 3.89
N ASP A 97 -2.49 -3.51 2.81
CA ASP A 97 -2.60 -3.04 1.44
C ASP A 97 -4.05 -3.22 0.95
N GLY A 98 -4.80 -2.13 0.87
CA GLY A 98 -6.18 -2.11 0.36
C GLY A 98 -6.25 -2.43 -1.13
N MET A 99 -7.42 -2.82 -1.63
CA MET A 99 -7.61 -3.22 -3.04
C MET A 99 -7.13 -2.17 -4.06
N GLU A 100 -7.07 -0.90 -3.65
CA GLU A 100 -6.61 0.24 -4.44
C GLU A 100 -5.07 0.27 -4.65
N GLY A 101 -4.34 -0.72 -4.12
CA GLY A 101 -2.90 -0.87 -4.32
C GLY A 101 -2.52 -1.06 -5.79
N GLY A 102 -1.39 -0.50 -6.21
CA GLY A 102 -0.90 -0.63 -7.59
C GLY A 102 -0.09 -1.92 -7.84
N THR A 103 0.15 -2.22 -9.11
CA THR A 103 1.10 -3.27 -9.52
C THR A 103 1.83 -2.90 -10.81
N GLY A 104 3.07 -3.36 -10.95
CA GLY A 104 3.80 -3.28 -12.21
C GLY A 104 3.35 -4.33 -13.24
N ALA A 105 2.81 -5.47 -12.78
CA ALA A 105 2.26 -6.53 -13.60
C ALA A 105 1.35 -7.46 -12.79
N GLY A 106 0.26 -7.91 -13.39
CA GLY A 106 -0.69 -8.85 -12.78
C GLY A 106 -1.87 -9.11 -13.72
N PRO A 107 -2.66 -10.18 -13.45
CA PRO A 107 -3.91 -10.40 -14.17
C PRO A 107 -4.90 -9.26 -13.88
N HIS A 108 -5.48 -8.65 -14.92
CA HIS A 108 -6.47 -7.58 -14.77
C HIS A 108 -7.67 -8.01 -13.92
N LEU A 109 -8.14 -9.25 -14.07
CA LEU A 109 -9.22 -9.81 -13.24
C LEU A 109 -8.87 -9.80 -11.75
N ALA A 110 -7.61 -10.03 -11.38
CA ALA A 110 -7.22 -9.97 -9.98
C ALA A 110 -7.26 -8.52 -9.46
N THR A 111 -6.85 -7.55 -10.28
CA THR A 111 -6.90 -6.13 -9.93
C THR A 111 -8.33 -5.64 -9.71
N GLU A 112 -9.28 -6.07 -10.53
CA GLU A 112 -10.66 -5.58 -10.48
C GLU A 112 -11.53 -6.36 -9.48
N ASP A 113 -11.30 -7.66 -9.32
CA ASP A 113 -12.23 -8.55 -8.61
C ASP A 113 -11.68 -9.13 -7.29
N THR A 114 -10.49 -8.70 -6.83
CA THR A 114 -9.93 -9.16 -5.55
C THR A 114 -9.59 -8.02 -4.60
N GLY A 115 -9.59 -8.34 -3.30
CA GLY A 115 -9.23 -7.41 -2.24
C GLY A 115 -10.43 -6.79 -1.52
N VAL A 116 -10.13 -5.99 -0.50
CA VAL A 116 -11.11 -5.23 0.28
C VAL A 116 -10.77 -3.73 0.20
N PRO A 117 -11.78 -2.85 0.06
CA PRO A 117 -11.56 -1.40 0.06
C PRO A 117 -10.83 -0.92 1.32
N GLY A 118 -9.91 0.00 1.14
CA GLY A 118 -9.05 0.52 2.20
C GLY A 118 -9.81 1.03 3.42
N MET A 119 -10.91 1.75 3.19
CA MET A 119 -11.73 2.33 4.25
C MET A 119 -12.29 1.26 5.21
N ALA A 120 -12.66 0.09 4.69
CA ALA A 120 -13.10 -1.05 5.52
C ALA A 120 -11.90 -1.79 6.14
N ALA A 121 -10.82 -1.95 5.37
CA ALA A 121 -9.64 -2.68 5.81
C ALA A 121 -8.95 -2.05 7.03
N ILE A 122 -8.79 -0.71 7.06
CA ILE A 122 -8.12 -0.03 8.18
C ILE A 122 -8.84 -0.29 9.50
N ARG A 123 -10.18 -0.15 9.52
CA ARG A 123 -10.99 -0.33 10.73
C ARG A 123 -10.95 -1.76 11.23
N GLN A 124 -11.09 -2.74 10.33
CA GLN A 124 -11.00 -4.15 10.69
C GLN A 124 -9.62 -4.51 11.25
N ALA A 125 -8.55 -3.99 10.65
CA ALA A 125 -7.18 -4.23 11.10
C ALA A 125 -6.91 -3.59 12.46
N ARG A 126 -7.30 -2.32 12.65
CA ARG A 126 -7.15 -1.62 13.93
C ARG A 126 -7.88 -2.36 15.05
N LYS A 127 -9.14 -2.74 14.79
CA LYS A 127 -9.95 -3.51 15.74
C LYS A 127 -9.30 -4.85 16.09
N ALA A 128 -8.74 -5.57 15.11
CA ALA A 128 -8.06 -6.84 15.36
C ALA A 128 -6.84 -6.69 16.29
N ILE A 129 -6.04 -5.63 16.12
CA ILE A 129 -4.90 -5.36 16.99
C ILE A 129 -5.37 -4.94 18.40
N ASP A 130 -6.45 -4.15 18.48
CA ASP A 130 -7.04 -3.70 19.76
C ASP A 130 -7.65 -4.83 20.58
N ASP A 131 -8.44 -5.70 19.95
CA ASP A 131 -9.09 -6.83 20.60
C ASP A 131 -8.07 -7.84 21.17
N LEU A 132 -6.82 -7.80 20.68
CA LEU A 132 -5.69 -8.59 21.19
C LEU A 132 -4.81 -7.82 22.18
N GLY A 133 -5.16 -6.58 22.52
CA GLY A 133 -4.45 -5.76 23.50
C GLY A 133 -3.09 -5.24 23.04
N LYS A 134 -2.83 -5.22 21.72
CA LYS A 134 -1.52 -4.87 21.14
C LYS A 134 -1.44 -3.42 20.60
N ARG A 135 -2.37 -2.56 21.00
CA ARG A 135 -2.34 -1.13 20.66
C ARG A 135 -1.10 -0.46 21.24
N GLY A 136 -0.39 0.29 20.41
CA GLY A 136 0.86 0.98 20.80
C GLY A 136 2.10 0.07 20.82
N GLU A 137 1.93 -1.25 20.81
CA GLU A 137 3.01 -2.22 20.63
C GLU A 137 3.25 -2.52 19.15
N ILE A 138 2.17 -2.78 18.40
CA ILE A 138 2.22 -3.08 16.97
C ILE A 138 1.61 -1.90 16.20
N SER A 139 2.43 -1.30 15.32
CA SER A 139 1.99 -0.19 14.47
C SER A 139 1.20 -0.70 13.26
N LEU A 140 0.06 -0.07 12.97
CA LEU A 140 -0.73 -0.31 11.76
C LEU A 140 -0.30 0.64 10.64
N VAL A 141 0.33 0.10 9.60
CA VAL A 141 0.66 0.85 8.38
C VAL A 141 -0.41 0.57 7.33
N TYR A 142 -0.97 1.61 6.73
CA TYR A 142 -1.94 1.47 5.65
C TYR A 142 -1.35 1.91 4.30
N ALA A 143 -1.71 1.19 3.24
CA ALA A 143 -1.48 1.60 1.86
C ALA A 143 -2.67 1.27 0.95
N GLY A 144 -2.75 1.99 -0.15
CA GLY A 144 -3.82 1.87 -1.15
C GLY A 144 -4.50 3.20 -1.38
N GLY A 145 -4.57 3.67 -2.63
CA GLY A 145 -5.41 4.81 -3.02
C GLY A 145 -5.11 6.20 -2.42
N ILE A 146 -4.10 6.36 -1.55
CA ILE A 146 -3.78 7.67 -0.93
C ILE A 146 -3.16 8.63 -1.94
N ARG A 147 -3.81 9.78 -2.15
CA ARG A 147 -3.42 10.77 -3.18
C ARG A 147 -3.12 12.17 -2.64
N ASN A 148 -3.68 12.52 -1.48
CA ASN A 148 -3.60 13.87 -0.90
C ASN A 148 -3.64 13.79 0.64
N GLY A 149 -3.47 14.93 1.31
CA GLY A 149 -3.48 14.98 2.77
C GLY A 149 -4.85 14.70 3.41
N ALA A 150 -5.96 14.85 2.68
CA ALA A 150 -7.28 14.46 3.18
C ALA A 150 -7.41 12.93 3.29
N ASP A 151 -6.91 12.21 2.28
CA ASP A 151 -6.86 10.74 2.29
C ASP A 151 -5.97 10.25 3.46
N VAL A 152 -4.84 10.91 3.72
CA VAL A 152 -3.98 10.63 4.88
C VAL A 152 -4.71 10.88 6.20
N ALA A 153 -5.31 12.05 6.37
CA ALA A 153 -6.03 12.40 7.59
C ALA A 153 -7.16 11.41 7.88
N LYS A 154 -7.93 10.99 6.86
CA LYS A 154 -8.96 9.96 6.99
C LYS A 154 -8.38 8.61 7.40
N ALA A 155 -7.31 8.16 6.77
CA ALA A 155 -6.71 6.88 7.10
C ALA A 155 -6.16 6.85 8.54
N VAL A 156 -5.53 7.94 8.98
CA VAL A 156 -5.07 8.09 10.38
C VAL A 156 -6.26 8.12 11.34
N ALA A 157 -7.30 8.90 11.05
CA ALA A 157 -8.53 8.95 11.84
C ALA A 157 -9.19 7.56 11.98
N LEU A 158 -9.19 6.75 10.91
CA LEU A 158 -9.71 5.37 10.94
C LEU A 158 -8.82 4.39 11.73
N GLY A 159 -7.62 4.81 12.14
CA GLY A 159 -6.77 4.05 13.05
C GLY A 159 -5.41 3.62 12.50
N ALA A 160 -4.98 4.13 11.33
CA ALA A 160 -3.62 3.88 10.84
C ALA A 160 -2.58 4.71 11.62
N ASP A 161 -1.50 4.05 12.03
CA ASP A 161 -0.35 4.67 12.70
C ASP A 161 0.69 5.19 11.68
N GLY A 162 0.64 4.70 10.44
CA GLY A 162 1.50 5.16 9.36
C GLY A 162 0.87 4.95 7.99
N ILE A 163 1.30 5.75 7.01
CA ILE A 163 0.80 5.66 5.63
C ILE A 163 1.97 5.36 4.71
N ALA A 164 1.82 4.32 3.89
CA ALA A 164 2.75 3.99 2.82
C ALA A 164 2.20 4.43 1.46
N LEU A 165 3.04 5.11 0.68
CA LEU A 165 2.70 5.69 -0.61
C LEU A 165 3.47 4.98 -1.72
N GLY A 166 2.77 4.68 -2.81
CA GLY A 166 3.35 4.04 -4.00
C GLY A 166 2.99 4.80 -5.26
N HIS A 167 1.79 4.57 -5.79
CA HIS A 167 1.36 5.14 -7.07
C HIS A 167 1.40 6.68 -7.10
N SER A 168 0.91 7.36 -6.06
CA SER A 168 0.93 8.82 -6.00
C SER A 168 2.36 9.41 -6.03
N VAL A 169 3.32 8.74 -5.38
CA VAL A 169 4.76 9.09 -5.48
C VAL A 169 5.28 8.83 -6.89
N MET A 170 4.87 7.74 -7.55
CA MET A 170 5.23 7.47 -8.94
C MET A 170 4.70 8.54 -9.91
N MET A 171 3.50 9.07 -9.66
CA MET A 171 2.96 10.21 -10.41
C MET A 171 3.81 11.47 -10.21
N ALA A 172 4.22 11.75 -8.97
CA ALA A 172 5.14 12.86 -8.68
C ALA A 172 6.52 12.68 -9.34
N LEU A 173 7.03 11.44 -9.42
CA LEU A 173 8.30 11.13 -10.07
C LEU A 173 8.28 11.52 -11.55
N ASN A 174 7.32 10.98 -12.32
CA ASN A 174 7.06 11.29 -13.74
C ASN A 174 5.97 10.41 -14.38
N CYS A 175 5.37 9.43 -13.66
CA CYS A 175 4.39 8.52 -14.26
C CYS A 175 3.28 9.31 -14.97
N ASN A 176 2.99 8.94 -16.22
CA ASN A 176 1.99 9.59 -17.08
C ASN A 176 2.24 11.07 -17.44
N LYS A 177 3.38 11.65 -17.07
CA LYS A 177 3.73 13.03 -17.41
C LYS A 177 4.07 13.14 -18.90
N ASP A 178 3.57 14.18 -19.54
CA ASP A 178 3.99 14.58 -20.88
C ASP A 178 5.32 15.35 -20.78
N ILE A 179 6.40 14.74 -21.28
CA ILE A 179 7.76 15.32 -21.30
C ILE A 179 8.29 15.30 -22.73
N PRO A 180 9.15 16.26 -23.14
CA PRO A 180 9.62 16.37 -24.52
C PRO A 180 10.26 15.10 -25.08
N GLU A 181 10.90 14.30 -24.23
CA GLU A 181 11.60 13.07 -24.60
C GLU A 181 10.66 11.86 -24.75
N ALA A 182 9.44 11.94 -24.26
CA ALA A 182 8.51 10.83 -24.23
C ALA A 182 7.61 10.82 -25.48
N ASN A 183 7.50 9.66 -26.13
CA ASN A 183 6.53 9.42 -27.20
C ASN A 183 5.60 8.26 -26.81
N PHE A 184 4.54 8.58 -26.04
CA PHE A 184 3.61 7.55 -25.57
C PHE A 184 2.89 6.82 -26.72
N PRO A 185 2.37 7.49 -27.78
CA PRO A 185 1.69 6.78 -28.87
C PRO A 185 2.58 5.80 -29.61
N GLU A 186 3.83 6.15 -29.88
CA GLU A 186 4.78 5.27 -30.58
C GLU A 186 5.27 4.11 -29.70
N GLU A 187 5.53 4.38 -28.42
CA GLU A 187 6.18 3.40 -27.55
C GLU A 187 5.20 2.38 -26.95
N ILE A 188 3.98 2.82 -26.66
CA ILE A 188 3.00 1.98 -25.94
C ILE A 188 1.58 2.07 -26.52
N GLY A 189 1.33 2.91 -27.53
CA GLY A 189 0.00 3.06 -28.12
C GLY A 189 -1.03 3.71 -27.19
N ALA A 190 -0.60 4.61 -26.30
CA ALA A 190 -1.49 5.37 -25.42
C ALA A 190 -1.09 6.85 -25.39
N GLU A 191 -1.96 7.71 -24.90
CA GLU A 191 -1.65 9.12 -24.64
C GLU A 191 -1.07 9.31 -23.23
N PRO A 192 -0.28 10.37 -22.98
CA PRO A 192 0.07 10.77 -21.62
C PRO A 192 -1.19 10.92 -20.75
N GLY A 193 -1.13 10.50 -19.48
CA GLY A 193 -2.30 10.44 -18.59
C GLY A 193 -3.08 9.13 -18.62
N TYR A 194 -2.92 8.30 -19.66
CA TYR A 194 -3.71 7.08 -19.87
C TYR A 194 -2.86 5.80 -19.94
N CYS A 195 -1.58 5.86 -19.57
CA CYS A 195 -0.70 4.71 -19.55
C CYS A 195 -0.86 3.85 -18.28
N TYR A 196 -1.15 2.56 -18.48
CA TYR A 196 -1.10 1.49 -17.48
C TYR A 196 -0.26 0.29 -17.97
N HIS A 197 0.68 0.53 -18.90
CA HIS A 197 1.50 -0.48 -19.57
C HIS A 197 2.81 -0.80 -18.84
N CYS A 198 2.86 -0.64 -17.51
CA CYS A 198 4.07 -0.86 -16.70
C CYS A 198 4.71 -2.26 -16.90
N HIS A 199 3.88 -3.24 -17.27
CA HIS A 199 4.26 -4.63 -17.52
C HIS A 199 5.07 -4.79 -18.82
N SER A 200 4.92 -3.88 -19.78
CA SER A 200 5.60 -3.90 -21.09
C SER A 200 7.11 -3.64 -20.99
N GLY A 201 7.54 -2.98 -19.90
CA GLY A 201 8.92 -2.51 -19.79
C GLY A 201 9.26 -1.35 -20.74
N ARG A 202 8.27 -0.77 -21.43
CA ARG A 202 8.45 0.34 -22.39
C ARG A 202 7.92 1.66 -21.85
N CYS A 203 8.18 1.95 -20.57
CA CYS A 203 7.69 3.17 -19.93
C CYS A 203 8.32 4.42 -20.57
N PRO A 204 7.55 5.32 -21.22
CA PRO A 204 8.13 6.42 -22.00
C PRO A 204 8.85 7.48 -21.18
N VAL A 205 8.57 7.52 -19.89
CA VAL A 205 9.10 8.51 -18.94
C VAL A 205 10.19 7.94 -18.03
N GLY A 206 10.72 6.76 -18.36
CA GLY A 206 11.86 6.16 -17.65
C GLY A 206 11.57 5.57 -16.28
N VAL A 207 10.30 5.53 -15.85
CA VAL A 207 9.92 5.09 -14.49
C VAL A 207 9.87 3.55 -14.37
N ALA A 208 9.05 2.86 -15.17
CA ALA A 208 8.77 1.43 -15.03
C ALA A 208 9.44 0.57 -16.12
N THR A 209 10.69 0.85 -16.48
CA THR A 209 11.41 0.24 -17.60
C THR A 209 12.82 -0.20 -17.21
N GLN A 210 13.36 -1.19 -17.93
CA GLN A 210 14.77 -1.60 -17.85
C GLN A 210 15.55 -1.25 -19.12
N ASP A 211 14.91 -0.62 -20.11
CA ASP A 211 15.56 -0.14 -21.33
C ASP A 211 16.47 1.06 -20.98
N PRO A 212 17.78 1.02 -21.29
CA PRO A 212 18.71 2.10 -20.93
C PRO A 212 18.34 3.46 -21.53
N VAL A 213 17.80 3.49 -22.75
CA VAL A 213 17.40 4.72 -23.46
C VAL A 213 16.15 5.32 -22.82
N LEU A 214 15.17 4.49 -22.46
CA LEU A 214 13.98 4.98 -21.77
C LEU A 214 14.32 5.41 -20.34
N ARG A 215 15.16 4.64 -19.63
CA ARG A 215 15.60 4.96 -18.26
C ARG A 215 16.33 6.30 -18.17
N SER A 216 17.13 6.66 -19.17
CA SER A 216 17.86 7.93 -19.16
C SER A 216 16.97 9.17 -19.25
N ARG A 217 15.66 9.01 -19.54
CA ARG A 217 14.68 10.11 -19.55
C ARG A 217 14.21 10.52 -18.16
N LEU A 218 14.48 9.71 -17.13
CA LEU A 218 14.19 10.07 -15.75
C LEU A 218 15.41 10.72 -15.11
N ASP A 219 15.40 12.04 -15.00
CA ASP A 219 16.37 12.78 -14.18
C ASP A 219 16.08 12.53 -12.69
N PRO A 220 16.99 11.90 -11.92
CA PRO A 220 16.76 11.58 -10.52
C PRO A 220 16.67 12.80 -9.61
N ASP A 221 17.43 13.87 -9.89
CA ASP A 221 17.50 15.05 -9.02
C ASP A 221 16.21 15.86 -9.15
N GLU A 222 15.76 16.10 -10.39
CA GLU A 222 14.47 16.77 -10.58
C GLU A 222 13.28 15.94 -10.09
N ALA A 223 13.35 14.61 -10.26
CA ALA A 223 12.30 13.71 -9.79
C ALA A 223 12.24 13.70 -8.25
N ALA A 224 13.39 13.73 -7.57
CA ALA A 224 13.46 13.84 -6.13
C ALA A 224 12.85 15.15 -5.62
N GLU A 225 13.11 16.28 -6.28
CA GLU A 225 12.51 17.57 -5.91
C GLU A 225 10.97 17.54 -6.03
N ARG A 226 10.44 16.95 -7.10
CA ARG A 226 8.98 16.79 -7.27
C ARG A 226 8.36 15.89 -6.21
N VAL A 227 9.02 14.77 -5.88
CA VAL A 227 8.58 13.88 -4.80
C VAL A 227 8.62 14.60 -3.45
N TYR A 228 9.68 15.36 -3.16
CA TYR A 228 9.79 16.17 -1.95
C TYR A 228 8.61 17.16 -1.86
N ASN A 229 8.35 17.92 -2.92
CA ASN A 229 7.25 18.88 -2.96
C ASN A 229 5.89 18.21 -2.74
N PHE A 230 5.67 17.03 -3.34
CA PHE A 230 4.46 16.25 -3.14
C PHE A 230 4.29 15.80 -1.69
N LEU A 231 5.31 15.19 -1.08
CA LEU A 231 5.27 14.71 0.30
C LEU A 231 5.12 15.85 1.30
N HIS A 232 5.79 16.98 1.05
CA HIS A 232 5.68 18.18 1.87
C HIS A 232 4.26 18.76 1.84
N THR A 233 3.68 18.87 0.64
CA THR A 233 2.30 19.35 0.46
C THR A 233 1.30 18.44 1.15
N LEU A 234 1.43 17.12 0.96
CA LEU A 234 0.58 16.11 1.58
C LEU A 234 0.62 16.18 3.12
N THR A 235 1.80 16.49 3.69
CA THR A 235 1.95 16.72 5.14
C THR A 235 1.21 17.98 5.60
N ILE A 236 1.36 19.10 4.90
CA ILE A 236 0.67 20.36 5.23
C ILE A 236 -0.85 20.19 5.13
N GLU A 237 -1.33 19.52 4.09
CA GLU A 237 -2.76 19.23 3.91
C GLU A 237 -3.30 18.34 5.05
N ALA A 238 -2.57 17.30 5.47
CA ALA A 238 -2.99 16.46 6.58
C ALA A 238 -3.06 17.26 7.90
N GLN A 239 -2.09 18.15 8.14
CA GLN A 239 -2.09 19.05 9.30
C GLN A 239 -3.27 20.04 9.28
N LEU A 240 -3.69 20.51 8.10
CA LEU A 240 -4.86 21.37 7.94
C LEU A 240 -6.11 20.67 8.51
N PHE A 241 -6.31 19.38 8.20
CA PHE A 241 -7.46 18.63 8.72
C PHE A 241 -7.39 18.39 10.21
N ALA A 242 -6.22 18.05 10.77
CA ALA A 242 -6.06 17.94 12.23
C ALA A 242 -6.47 19.25 12.93
N ARG A 243 -6.02 20.39 12.42
CA ARG A 243 -6.40 21.71 12.95
C ARG A 243 -7.89 22.02 12.77
N ALA A 244 -8.48 21.64 11.65
CA ALA A 244 -9.91 21.84 11.39
C ALA A 244 -10.78 21.07 12.39
N CYS A 245 -10.32 19.91 12.86
CA CYS A 245 -10.97 19.11 13.90
C CYS A 245 -10.57 19.55 15.34
N GLY A 246 -9.85 20.67 15.49
CA GLY A 246 -9.43 21.17 16.80
C GLY A 246 -8.31 20.37 17.46
N LYS A 247 -7.61 19.50 16.71
CA LYS A 247 -6.51 18.66 17.21
C LYS A 247 -5.16 19.38 17.01
N THR A 248 -4.24 19.18 17.95
CA THR A 248 -2.89 19.75 17.90
C THR A 248 -1.86 18.82 17.24
N HIS A 249 -2.23 17.56 17.00
CA HIS A 249 -1.36 16.54 16.43
C HIS A 249 -2.16 15.64 15.48
N LEU A 250 -1.52 15.14 14.42
CA LEU A 250 -2.19 14.35 13.39
C LEU A 250 -2.74 13.03 13.96
N HIS A 251 -1.98 12.36 14.82
CA HIS A 251 -2.39 11.12 15.48
C HIS A 251 -3.43 11.32 16.61
N SER A 252 -3.91 12.55 16.81
CA SER A 252 -5.06 12.81 17.68
C SER A 252 -6.38 12.84 16.91
N LEU A 253 -6.34 12.64 15.59
CA LEU A 253 -7.52 12.38 14.80
C LEU A 253 -8.11 11.03 15.17
N GLU A 254 -9.42 10.99 15.32
CA GLU A 254 -10.20 9.82 15.75
C GLU A 254 -11.33 9.57 14.73
N PRO A 255 -11.93 8.37 14.72
CA PRO A 255 -13.06 8.09 13.83
C PRO A 255 -14.21 9.11 13.96
N GLU A 256 -14.36 9.71 15.14
CA GLU A 256 -15.35 10.74 15.51
C GLU A 256 -15.19 12.04 14.72
N ASP A 257 -13.98 12.30 14.22
CA ASP A 257 -13.67 13.47 13.40
C ASP A 257 -14.17 13.31 11.95
N LEU A 258 -14.69 12.13 11.60
CA LEU A 258 -15.24 11.82 10.28
C LEU A 258 -16.77 11.71 10.31
N ALA A 259 -17.38 12.07 9.19
CA ALA A 259 -18.80 11.83 8.93
C ALA A 259 -18.99 11.19 7.57
N ALA A 260 -19.78 10.12 7.51
CA ALA A 260 -20.10 9.42 6.27
C ALA A 260 -21.20 10.18 5.51
N LEU A 261 -20.99 10.38 4.21
CA LEU A 261 -21.99 11.00 3.33
C LEU A 261 -23.02 9.99 2.79
N THR A 262 -22.72 8.69 2.88
CA THR A 262 -23.59 7.62 2.38
C THR A 262 -23.65 6.47 3.38
N MET A 263 -24.72 5.66 3.28
CA MET A 263 -24.92 4.47 4.12
C MET A 263 -23.79 3.45 3.95
N GLU A 264 -23.30 3.27 2.74
CA GLU A 264 -22.22 2.35 2.39
C GLU A 264 -20.90 2.81 3.02
N ALA A 265 -20.60 4.11 2.97
CA ALA A 265 -19.42 4.66 3.62
C ALA A 265 -19.49 4.49 5.13
N SER A 266 -20.66 4.70 5.74
CA SER A 266 -20.88 4.48 7.17
C SER A 266 -20.69 3.01 7.54
N ALA A 267 -21.27 2.09 6.77
CA ALA A 267 -21.15 0.65 6.99
C ALA A 267 -19.71 0.14 6.86
N MET A 268 -18.96 0.65 5.88
CA MET A 268 -17.57 0.24 5.65
C MET A 268 -16.60 0.85 6.68
N ALA A 269 -16.71 2.15 6.94
CA ALA A 269 -15.80 2.87 7.83
C ALA A 269 -16.18 2.75 9.31
N GLY A 270 -17.41 2.30 9.60
CA GLY A 270 -17.96 2.32 10.95
C GLY A 270 -17.96 3.73 11.54
N VAL A 271 -18.33 4.75 10.76
CA VAL A 271 -18.45 6.16 11.19
C VAL A 271 -19.88 6.67 10.99
N PRO A 272 -20.37 7.61 11.82
CA PRO A 272 -21.76 8.05 11.76
C PRO A 272 -22.07 8.82 10.47
N LEU A 273 -23.34 8.75 10.04
CA LEU A 273 -23.83 9.53 8.90
C LEU A 273 -23.88 11.01 9.23
N ALA A 274 -23.46 11.83 8.28
CA ALA A 274 -23.44 13.29 8.42
C ALA A 274 -24.81 13.84 8.85
N GLY A 275 -24.81 14.60 9.94
CA GLY A 275 -26.03 15.17 10.53
C GLY A 275 -26.81 14.22 11.46
N THR A 276 -26.26 13.05 11.78
CA THR A 276 -26.90 12.07 12.68
C THR A 276 -25.87 11.40 13.59
N ASN A 277 -26.34 10.63 14.58
CA ASN A 277 -25.50 9.71 15.37
C ASN A 277 -25.68 8.25 14.91
N HIS A 278 -26.29 8.02 13.74
CA HIS A 278 -26.54 6.67 13.24
C HIS A 278 -25.31 6.17 12.49
N THR A 279 -24.79 5.01 12.92
CA THR A 279 -23.74 4.28 12.23
C THR A 279 -24.32 2.98 11.69
N VAL A 280 -24.16 2.72 10.41
CA VAL A 280 -24.82 1.60 9.74
C VAL A 280 -24.18 0.28 10.20
N GLY A 281 -25.00 -0.63 10.72
CA GLY A 281 -24.56 -1.95 11.17
C GLY A 281 -23.86 -1.99 12.54
N ILE A 282 -23.85 -0.86 13.27
CA ILE A 282 -23.26 -0.75 14.61
C ILE A 282 -24.31 -0.18 15.57
N ASP A 283 -24.65 -0.95 16.60
CA ASP A 283 -25.66 -0.57 17.59
C ASP A 283 -25.13 0.47 18.60
N ASP A 284 -23.82 0.42 18.92
CA ASP A 284 -23.14 1.40 19.77
C ASP A 284 -21.77 1.78 19.18
N TYR A 285 -21.69 3.01 18.69
CA TYR A 285 -20.50 3.55 18.04
C TYR A 285 -19.33 3.78 19.00
N HIS A 286 -19.57 3.98 20.30
CA HIS A 286 -18.52 4.22 21.29
C HIS A 286 -17.81 2.93 21.76
N HIS A 287 -18.22 1.77 21.27
CA HIS A 287 -17.68 0.45 21.62
C HIS A 287 -16.91 -0.23 20.47
N LEU A 288 -16.37 0.56 19.54
CA LEU A 288 -15.77 0.13 18.27
C LEU A 288 -14.24 0.17 18.21
#